data_AF-A0A8T7M163-F1
#
_entry.id   AF-A0A8T7M163-F1
#
_cell.length_a   1.000
_cell.length_b   1.000
_cell.length_c   1.000
_cell.angle_alpha   90.00
_cell.angle_beta   90.00
_cell.angle_gamma   90.00
#
_symmetry.space_group_name_H-M   'P 1'
#
loop_
_entity.id
_entity.type
_entity.pdbx_description
1 polymer ?
#
loop_
_entity_poly.entity_id
_entity_poly.type
_entity_poly.pdbx_seq_one_letter_code
_entity_poly.pdbx_strand_id
1 'polypeptide(L)' 'MDELINQLVSKVGIDKETAEKVANFIKENAGQIPQWLAKSNIADKLPGGLGNMFGNKD' A
#
# COMPACT_ATOMS: atom_id res chain seq x y z
N MET A 1 10.65 5.09 4.93
CA MET A 1 10.22 5.48 3.56
C MET A 1 11.17 4.91 2.52
N ASP A 2 12.47 5.01 2.78
CA ASP A 2 13.54 4.49 1.91
C ASP A 2 13.39 3.00 1.59
N GLU A 3 12.87 2.22 2.55
CA GLU A 3 12.62 0.79 2.35
C GLU A 3 11.53 0.53 1.29
N LEU A 4 10.46 1.32 1.25
CA LEU A 4 9.41 1.22 0.23
C LEU A 4 9.96 1.60 -1.14
N ILE A 5 10.74 2.68 -1.21
CA ILE A 5 11.39 3.14 -2.44
C ILE A 5 12.32 2.04 -2.98
N ASN A 6 13.14 1.44 -2.12
CA ASN A 6 14.03 0.34 -2.50
C ASN A 6 13.26 -0.90 -2.97
N GLN A 7 12.12 -1.23 -2.35
CA GLN A 7 11.26 -2.33 -2.81
C GLN A 7 10.61 -2.03 -4.17
N LEU A 8 10.18 -0.80 -4.41
CA LEU A 8 9.62 -0.38 -5.68
C LEU A 8 10.68 -0.48 -6.80
N VAL A 9 11.89 0.02 -6.55
CA VAL A 9 12.99 -0.08 -7.51
C VAL A 9 13.38 -1.54 -7.77
N SER A 10 13.58 -2.34 -6.73
CA SER A 10 14.09 -3.71 -6.87
C SER A 10 13.07 -4.74 -7.37
N LYS A 11 11.80 -4.61 -6.99
CA LYS A 11 10.76 -5.60 -7.33
C LYS A 11 9.90 -5.20 -8.51
N VAL A 12 9.65 -3.91 -8.68
CA VAL A 12 8.81 -3.38 -9.77
C VAL A 12 9.67 -2.89 -10.93
N GLY A 13 10.95 -2.58 -10.68
CA GLY A 13 11.89 -2.14 -11.71
C GLY A 13 11.71 -0.68 -12.12
N ILE A 14 11.03 0.13 -11.30
CA ILE A 14 10.88 1.57 -11.55
C ILE A 14 12.12 2.34 -11.10
N ASP A 15 12.40 3.47 -11.75
CA ASP A 15 13.52 4.32 -11.38
C ASP A 15 13.30 4.99 -10.01
N LYS A 16 14.40 5.46 -9.41
CA LYS A 16 14.38 6.03 -8.07
C LYS A 16 13.53 7.29 -7.96
N GLU A 17 13.52 8.14 -8.99
CA GLU A 17 12.77 9.40 -8.99
C GLU A 17 11.25 9.11 -9.01
N THR A 18 10.82 8.14 -9.81
CA THR A 18 9.43 7.67 -9.85
C THR A 18 9.05 6.97 -8.55
N ALA A 19 9.94 6.14 -7.98
CA ALA A 19 9.70 5.49 -6.70
C ALA A 19 9.54 6.51 -5.54
N GLU A 20 10.30 7.59 -5.54
CA GLU A 20 10.15 8.70 -4.58
C GLU A 20 8.80 9.41 -4.74
N LYS A 21 8.34 9.65 -5.97
CA LYS A 21 7.01 10.25 -6.23
C LYS A 21 5.87 9.34 -5.74
N VAL A 22 5.96 8.04 -6.01
CA VAL A 22 4.98 7.05 -5.55
C VAL A 22 4.99 6.95 -4.03
N ALA A 23 6.17 6.91 -3.42
CA ALA A 23 6.31 6.89 -1.99
C ALA A 23 5.67 8.14 -1.36
N ASN A 24 5.98 9.34 -1.86
CA ASN A 24 5.38 10.57 -1.37
C ASN A 24 3.85 10.57 -1.51
N PHE A 25 3.33 10.13 -2.65
CA PHE A 25 1.88 9.96 -2.85
C PHE A 25 1.25 9.02 -1.81
N ILE A 26 1.89 7.88 -1.53
CA ILE A 26 1.45 6.93 -0.50
C ILE A 26 1.48 7.57 0.88
N LYS A 27 2.48 8.39 1.20
CA LYS A 27 2.58 9.09 2.50
C LYS A 27 1.47 10.12 2.68
N GLU A 28 1.24 10.95 1.67
CA GLU A 28 0.18 11.96 1.69
C GLU A 28 -1.21 11.34 1.81
N ASN A 29 -1.38 10.14 1.25
CA ASN A 29 -2.65 9.43 1.23
C ASN A 29 -2.70 8.25 2.21
N ALA A 30 -1.76 8.15 3.17
CA ALA A 30 -1.63 6.99 4.03
C ALA A 30 -2.93 6.66 4.80
N GLY A 31 -3.69 7.67 5.19
CA GLY A 31 -5.00 7.49 5.85
C GLY A 31 -6.10 6.93 4.94
N GLN A 32 -5.96 7.05 3.62
CA GLN A 32 -6.91 6.55 2.63
C GLN A 32 -6.55 5.15 2.11
N ILE A 33 -5.30 4.71 2.30
CA ILE A 33 -4.82 3.39 1.86
C ILE A 33 -5.69 2.24 2.39
N PRO A 34 -6.07 2.19 3.68
CA PRO A 34 -6.98 1.16 4.18
C PRO A 34 -8.30 1.09 3.40
N GLN A 35 -8.85 2.25 3.03
CA GLN A 35 -10.10 2.33 2.28
C GLN A 35 -9.91 1.89 0.82
N TRP A 36 -8.78 2.20 0.19
CA TRP A 36 -8.45 1.72 -1.16
C TRP A 36 -8.27 0.21 -1.17
N LEU A 37 -7.55 -0.34 -0.19
CA LEU A 37 -7.36 -1.78 -0.03
C LEU A 37 -8.70 -2.50 0.19
N ALA A 38 -9.59 -1.93 1.01
CA ALA A 38 -10.94 -2.44 1.21
C ALA A 38 -11.76 -2.43 -0.08
N LYS A 39 -11.66 -1.38 -0.91
CA LYS A 39 -12.35 -1.30 -2.22
C LYS A 39 -11.77 -2.24 -3.27
N SER A 40 -10.54 -2.71 -3.12
CA SER A 40 -9.81 -3.42 -4.17
C SER A 40 -10.14 -4.93 -4.25
N ASN A 41 -11.09 -5.46 -3.46
CA ASN A 41 -11.27 -6.91 -3.23
C ASN A 41 -9.97 -7.64 -2.82
N ILE A 42 -8.93 -6.89 -2.42
CA ILE A 42 -7.67 -7.43 -1.91
C ILE A 42 -7.85 -7.85 -0.44
N ALA A 43 -8.86 -7.30 0.25
CA ALA A 43 -9.26 -7.70 1.59
C ALA A 43 -9.44 -9.22 1.73
N ASP A 44 -10.06 -9.87 0.73
CA ASP A 44 -10.28 -11.33 0.71
C ASP A 44 -9.00 -12.13 0.43
N LYS A 45 -7.96 -11.48 -0.09
CA LYS A 45 -6.67 -12.10 -0.44
C LYS A 45 -5.56 -11.79 0.57
N LEU A 46 -5.84 -10.99 1.59
CA LEU A 46 -4.89 -10.66 2.65
C LEU A 46 -4.83 -11.82 3.66
N PRO A 47 -3.66 -12.47 3.81
CA PRO A 47 -3.52 -13.63 4.69
C PRO A 47 -3.71 -13.25 6.16
N GLY A 48 -4.39 -14.12 6.92
CA GLY A 48 -4.40 -14.16 8.39
C GLY A 48 -4.88 -12.89 9.11
N GLY A 49 -6.19 -12.77 9.37
CA GLY A 49 -6.76 -11.86 10.38
C GLY A 49 -6.79 -10.36 10.02
N LEU A 50 -5.96 -9.91 9.06
CA LEU A 50 -5.98 -8.53 8.57
C LEU A 50 -7.24 -8.20 7.79
N GLY A 51 -7.77 -9.15 7.01
CA GLY A 51 -9.06 -9.00 6.33
C GLY A 51 -10.21 -8.68 7.31
N ASN A 52 -10.23 -9.33 8.48
CA ASN A 52 -11.22 -9.07 9.53
C ASN A 52 -11.01 -7.72 10.24
N MET A 53 -9.76 -7.25 10.44
CA MET A 53 -9.51 -5.94 11.06
C MET A 53 -9.81 -4.75 10.15
N PHE A 54 -9.63 -4.89 8.83
CA PHE A 54 -9.97 -3.84 7.88
C PHE A 54 -11.43 -3.88 7.40
N GLY A 55 -12.09 -5.04 7.51
CA GLY A 55 -13.51 -5.22 7.19
C GLY A 55 -14.47 -4.81 8.31
N ASN A 56 -14.03 -4.83 9.58
CA ASN A 56 -14.91 -4.51 10.69
C ASN A 56 -14.86 -3.01 11.03
N LYS A 57 -15.72 -2.24 10.36
CA LYS A 57 -16.26 -0.98 10.88
C LYS A 57 -17.67 -1.30 11.39
N ASP A 58 -17.83 -1.35 12.71
CA ASP A 58 -19.10 -0.98 13.33
C ASP A 58 -19.37 0.52 13.10
#